data_AF-A0A2C9DY70-F1
#
_entry.id   AF-A0A2C9DY70-F1
#
_cell.length_a   1.000
_cell.length_b   1.000
_cell.length_c   1.000
_cell.angle_alpha   90.00
_cell.angle_beta   90.00
_cell.angle_gamma   90.00
#
_symmetry.space_group_name_H-M   'P 1'
#
loop_
_entity.id
_entity.type
_entity.pdbx_description
1 polymer ?
#
loop_
_entity_poly.entity_id
_entity_poly.type
_entity_poly.pdbx_seq_one_letter_code
_entity_poly.pdbx_strand_id
1 'polypeptide(L)'
;MTSSIEKTPLVIKRHVFKKHYGIFTTLWEVIKDSSSFIASSLFSSLALLLITIIIALHNFSGAFAATSVSYIVVFQFSFIQLGGNIGVVLALWAKKLYDGSKHKFVPSHSTTNLASFYAFSFGLIMLGVYLATSYTYNLYANIHENTLFAQLFGEQYIWSSLGIIVLAPVHNYFLISIWTNDRRKILLTIILDFATWTICLVTSFLLGKYSILAYSGYGLGLSIGYIISTIAISIIKFSKDWRISKLGLSLNLLKISIKQIWNQTLISIFSSIIKMFVLLALYHLINQKMTNSVPLNLQTGRILWYHAMLFIQGIGLGFTDYLFYIFQKQTIRDRRYHSRQLFICVFGLLFVYLMIAAIIFGFSIKPLSVVYAKEQNEAYINLDAEIPDHFYMSIRQGILNNPRLVYFLGAQAHIDPRLILAHLTNHNPEVWKVVIKQLITPIWAAGPNFKYLYGIDNPITTSFVQISAEVVKKLLIGDNTYIHLTIFAIFYSLSLTLMRYRDLIAKKQQSPFPTLLLQVLVIAFVVGFGVDYQSSVKFAGLLAWSMPLSISSAVILIISLLMFTIVYYKYLNKNDYKDNQITNQYSFKWIRHILWK
;
A
#
# COMPACT_ATOMS: atom_id res chain seq x y z
N MET A 1 60.24 34.90 4.07
CA MET A 1 59.14 35.83 4.38
C MET A 1 57.88 35.37 3.65
N THR A 2 56.81 35.16 4.43
CA THR A 2 55.37 35.26 4.09
C THR A 2 54.84 34.48 2.88
N SER A 3 53.74 33.73 2.93
CA SER A 3 52.88 33.16 3.98
C SER A 3 51.76 32.47 3.21
N SER A 4 51.37 31.30 3.70
CA SER A 4 50.21 30.51 3.31
C SER A 4 48.93 31.33 3.08
N ILE A 5 48.41 31.32 1.85
CA ILE A 5 46.99 31.66 1.61
C ILE A 5 46.18 30.41 1.94
N GLU A 6 45.68 30.38 3.17
CA GLU A 6 44.65 29.45 3.60
C GLU A 6 43.44 29.56 2.68
N LYS A 7 43.13 28.46 1.97
CA LYS A 7 41.81 28.22 1.40
C LYS A 7 40.84 28.06 2.56
N THR A 8 40.13 29.12 2.92
CA THR A 8 38.90 29.01 3.70
C THR A 8 37.72 28.75 2.74
N PRO A 9 37.09 27.56 2.75
CA PRO A 9 35.77 27.42 2.18
C PRO A 9 34.78 28.00 3.19
N LEU A 10 34.43 29.28 3.05
CA LEU A 10 33.36 29.89 3.81
C LEU A 10 32.01 29.31 3.32
N VAL A 11 31.70 28.08 3.73
CA VAL A 11 30.37 27.47 3.56
C VAL A 11 29.44 28.16 4.55
N ILE A 12 28.88 29.30 4.16
CA ILE A 12 27.78 29.93 4.89
C ILE A 12 26.58 28.99 4.77
N LYS A 13 26.40 28.10 5.76
CA LYS A 13 25.17 27.32 5.96
C LYS A 13 24.01 28.28 6.27
N ARG A 14 23.45 28.96 5.26
CA ARG A 14 22.22 29.75 5.41
C ARG A 14 21.06 28.78 5.68
N HIS A 15 20.62 28.74 6.93
CA HIS A 15 19.39 28.05 7.34
C HIS A 15 18.21 28.86 6.78
N VAL A 16 17.35 28.25 5.95
CA VAL A 16 16.30 29.01 5.24
C VAL A 16 15.07 29.27 6.12
N PHE A 17 14.90 28.54 7.21
CA PHE A 17 13.87 28.84 8.22
C PHE A 17 14.36 29.80 9.31
N LYS A 18 15.23 30.77 8.97
CA LYS A 18 15.63 31.86 9.89
C LYS A 18 14.64 33.03 9.92
N LYS A 19 13.55 32.99 9.15
CA LYS A 19 12.44 33.93 9.36
C LYS A 19 11.63 33.41 10.54
N HIS A 20 11.44 34.26 11.55
CA HIS A 20 10.66 34.01 12.75
C HIS A 20 9.19 33.79 12.38
N TYR A 21 8.89 32.61 11.86
CA TYR A 21 7.54 32.20 11.52
C TYR A 21 6.91 31.57 12.75
N GLY A 22 5.72 32.03 13.14
CA GLY A 22 4.92 31.36 14.16
C GLY A 22 4.54 29.94 13.72
N ILE A 23 4.11 29.11 14.67
CA ILE A 23 3.65 27.74 14.42
C ILE A 23 2.56 27.72 13.34
N PHE A 24 1.60 28.65 13.38
CA PHE A 24 0.52 28.75 12.38
C PHE A 24 1.03 29.00 10.96
N THR A 25 2.01 29.89 10.78
CA THR A 25 2.59 30.15 9.45
C THR A 25 3.38 28.96 8.92
N THR A 26 4.09 28.23 9.81
CA THR A 26 4.80 27.00 9.42
C THR A 26 3.81 25.90 9.04
N LEU A 27 2.73 25.75 9.83
CA LEU A 27 1.67 24.80 9.56
C LEU A 27 1.02 25.06 8.19
N TRP A 28 0.68 26.33 7.90
CA TRP A 28 0.07 26.71 6.64
C TRP A 28 0.96 26.42 5.43
N GLU A 29 2.26 26.74 5.52
CA GLU A 29 3.20 26.43 4.43
C GLU A 29 3.40 24.91 4.27
N VAL A 30 3.41 24.12 5.36
CA VAL A 30 3.46 22.66 5.27
C VAL A 30 2.22 22.11 4.58
N ILE A 31 1.01 22.54 4.97
CA ILE A 31 -0.24 22.11 4.32
C ILE A 31 -0.20 22.45 2.83
N LYS A 32 0.16 23.69 2.50
CA LYS A 32 0.24 24.17 1.12
C LYS A 32 1.25 23.37 0.30
N ASP A 33 2.48 23.21 0.75
CA ASP A 33 3.55 22.59 -0.05
C ASP A 33 3.41 21.05 -0.11
N SER A 34 2.85 20.42 0.93
CA SER A 34 2.61 18.96 0.94
C SER A 34 1.34 18.53 0.21
N SER A 35 0.36 19.44 0.04
CA SER A 35 -0.97 19.13 -0.52
C SER A 35 -0.93 18.37 -1.85
N SER A 36 -0.07 18.77 -2.80
CA SER A 36 0.00 18.10 -4.10
C SER A 36 0.52 16.67 -4.00
N PHE A 37 1.44 16.37 -3.07
CA PHE A 37 1.98 15.02 -2.88
C PHE A 37 0.97 14.12 -2.15
N ILE A 38 0.31 14.66 -1.13
CA ILE A 38 -0.75 13.96 -0.40
C ILE A 38 -1.92 13.66 -1.34
N ALA A 39 -2.38 14.65 -2.10
CA ALA A 39 -3.46 14.49 -3.08
C ALA A 39 -3.10 13.45 -4.13
N SER A 40 -1.90 13.50 -4.70
CA SER A 40 -1.46 12.52 -5.71
C SER A 40 -1.45 11.08 -5.20
N SER A 41 -0.90 10.89 -4.00
CA SER A 41 -0.88 9.57 -3.36
C SER A 41 -2.29 9.08 -2.98
N LEU A 42 -3.16 9.99 -2.52
CA LEU A 42 -4.55 9.66 -2.19
C LEU A 42 -5.39 9.35 -3.44
N PHE A 43 -5.24 10.11 -4.52
CA PHE A 43 -5.99 9.87 -5.76
C PHE A 43 -5.57 8.56 -6.41
N SER A 44 -4.27 8.26 -6.44
CA SER A 44 -3.79 6.97 -6.94
C SER A 44 -4.26 5.80 -6.07
N SER A 45 -4.21 5.90 -4.74
CA SER A 45 -4.70 4.83 -3.86
C SER A 45 -6.22 4.66 -3.98
N LEU A 46 -6.97 5.76 -3.99
CA LEU A 46 -8.43 5.73 -4.11
C LEU A 46 -8.88 5.20 -5.47
N ALA A 47 -8.24 5.61 -6.57
CA ALA A 47 -8.60 5.13 -7.91
C ALA A 47 -8.35 3.63 -8.06
N LEU A 48 -7.22 3.14 -7.55
CA LEU A 48 -6.90 1.71 -7.54
C LEU A 48 -7.85 0.88 -6.66
N LEU A 49 -8.41 1.46 -5.61
CA LEU A 49 -9.48 0.85 -4.82
C LEU A 49 -10.83 0.93 -5.54
N LEU A 50 -11.15 2.04 -6.19
CA LEU A 50 -12.42 2.22 -6.91
C LEU A 50 -12.51 1.30 -8.12
N ILE A 51 -11.41 1.05 -8.84
CA ILE A 51 -11.45 0.12 -9.97
C ILE A 51 -11.80 -1.31 -9.52
N THR A 52 -11.32 -1.76 -8.35
CA THR A 52 -11.69 -3.09 -7.84
C THR A 52 -13.14 -3.17 -7.39
N ILE A 53 -13.68 -2.08 -6.83
CA ILE A 53 -15.13 -1.95 -6.56
C ILE A 53 -15.93 -2.00 -7.86
N ILE A 54 -15.49 -1.32 -8.91
CA ILE A 54 -16.16 -1.33 -10.22
C ILE A 54 -16.15 -2.75 -10.81
N ILE A 55 -15.04 -3.47 -10.70
CA ILE A 55 -14.92 -4.88 -11.13
C ILE A 55 -15.83 -5.79 -10.31
N ALA A 56 -15.93 -5.57 -8.99
CA ALA A 56 -16.81 -6.33 -8.10
C ALA A 56 -18.29 -6.22 -8.50
N LEU A 57 -18.66 -5.11 -9.16
CA LEU A 57 -20.00 -4.85 -9.68
C LEU A 57 -20.18 -5.29 -11.15
N HIS A 58 -19.17 -5.92 -11.76
CA HIS A 58 -19.30 -6.51 -13.09
C HIS A 58 -20.21 -7.74 -13.02
N ASN A 59 -21.18 -7.82 -13.93
CA ASN A 59 -22.08 -8.96 -14.02
C ASN A 59 -21.26 -10.23 -14.33
N PHE A 60 -21.64 -11.36 -13.74
CA PHE A 60 -20.96 -12.66 -13.91
C PHE A 60 -19.59 -12.75 -13.23
N SER A 61 -19.55 -13.18 -11.97
CA SER A 61 -18.29 -13.46 -11.23
C SER A 61 -17.45 -12.23 -10.88
N GLY A 62 -18.04 -11.02 -10.90
CA GLY A 62 -17.37 -9.77 -10.51
C GLY A 62 -16.71 -9.84 -9.14
N ALA A 63 -17.37 -10.48 -8.15
CA ALA A 63 -16.82 -10.67 -6.82
C ALA A 63 -15.46 -11.41 -6.83
N PHE A 64 -15.35 -12.49 -7.62
CA PHE A 64 -14.13 -13.30 -7.75
C PHE A 64 -13.07 -12.65 -8.63
N ALA A 65 -13.46 -11.89 -9.66
CA ALA A 65 -12.50 -11.11 -10.42
C ALA A 65 -11.86 -10.02 -9.55
N ALA A 66 -12.68 -9.34 -8.73
CA ALA A 66 -12.21 -8.31 -7.83
C ALA A 66 -11.25 -8.87 -6.76
N THR A 67 -11.46 -10.11 -6.30
CA THR A 67 -10.56 -10.73 -5.32
C THR A 67 -9.14 -10.89 -5.84
N SER A 68 -9.00 -11.36 -7.08
CA SER A 68 -7.70 -11.49 -7.75
C SER A 68 -7.08 -10.11 -8.06
N VAL A 69 -7.85 -9.19 -8.66
CA VAL A 69 -7.35 -7.86 -9.08
C VAL A 69 -6.92 -6.99 -7.89
N SER A 70 -7.57 -7.12 -6.74
CA SER A 70 -7.20 -6.41 -5.51
C SER A 70 -5.76 -6.66 -5.05
N TYR A 71 -5.21 -7.84 -5.28
CA TYR A 71 -3.81 -8.09 -4.95
C TYR A 71 -2.87 -7.35 -5.91
N ILE A 72 -3.22 -7.32 -7.19
CA ILE A 72 -2.42 -6.69 -8.25
C ILE A 72 -2.35 -5.18 -8.05
N VAL A 73 -3.46 -4.53 -7.69
CA VAL A 73 -3.48 -3.07 -7.50
C VAL A 73 -2.59 -2.62 -6.32
N VAL A 74 -2.34 -3.46 -5.31
CA VAL A 74 -1.39 -3.16 -4.23
C VAL A 74 0.05 -3.06 -4.75
N PHE A 75 0.44 -3.96 -5.66
CA PHE A 75 1.72 -3.85 -6.35
C PHE A 75 1.72 -2.63 -7.27
N GLN A 76 0.67 -2.46 -8.08
CA GLN A 76 0.55 -1.35 -9.01
C GLN A 76 0.77 0.01 -8.31
N PHE A 77 0.13 0.21 -7.16
CA PHE A 77 0.31 1.40 -6.32
C PHE A 77 1.78 1.61 -5.92
N SER A 78 2.46 0.56 -5.43
CA SER A 78 3.86 0.64 -5.00
C SER A 78 4.79 1.07 -6.15
N PHE A 79 4.55 0.59 -7.36
CA PHE A 79 5.34 0.93 -8.55
C PHE A 79 5.01 2.34 -9.07
N ILE A 80 3.76 2.79 -8.98
CA ILE A 80 3.37 4.18 -9.27
C ILE A 80 4.10 5.15 -8.33
N GLN A 81 4.15 4.84 -7.02
CA GLN A 81 4.85 5.66 -6.02
C GLN A 81 6.37 5.73 -6.27
N LEU A 82 6.98 4.61 -6.67
CA LEU A 82 8.39 4.62 -7.08
C LEU A 82 8.59 5.48 -8.34
N GLY A 83 7.69 5.38 -9.32
CA GLY A 83 7.69 6.26 -10.50
C GLY A 83 7.57 7.74 -10.13
N GLY A 84 6.72 8.06 -9.15
CA GLY A 84 6.56 9.42 -8.59
C GLY A 84 7.87 10.01 -8.07
N ASN A 85 8.59 9.26 -7.24
CA ASN A 85 9.90 9.66 -6.71
C ASN A 85 10.93 9.97 -7.81
N ILE A 86 10.84 9.27 -8.94
CA ILE A 86 11.73 9.47 -10.08
C ILE A 86 11.35 10.71 -10.87
N GLY A 87 10.05 10.93 -11.05
CA GLY A 87 9.51 12.19 -11.54
C GLY A 87 10.03 13.38 -10.74
N VAL A 88 10.06 13.29 -9.40
CA VAL A 88 10.61 14.33 -8.50
C VAL A 88 12.07 14.61 -8.80
N VAL A 89 12.91 13.56 -8.84
CA VAL A 89 14.36 13.70 -9.05
C VAL A 89 14.63 14.31 -10.42
N LEU A 90 14.00 13.80 -11.47
CA LEU A 90 14.19 14.30 -12.83
C LEU A 90 13.71 15.74 -12.98
N ALA A 91 12.54 16.09 -12.42
CA ALA A 91 12.00 17.45 -12.49
C ALA A 91 12.90 18.48 -11.78
N LEU A 92 13.53 18.11 -10.66
CA LEU A 92 14.41 18.99 -9.90
C LEU A 92 15.83 19.07 -10.47
N TRP A 93 16.43 17.94 -10.84
CA TRP A 93 17.83 17.89 -11.28
C TRP A 93 18.01 18.28 -12.75
N ALA A 94 17.01 18.05 -13.61
CA ALA A 94 17.02 18.62 -14.96
C ALA A 94 17.04 20.15 -14.92
N LYS A 95 16.32 20.77 -13.97
CA LYS A 95 16.37 22.23 -13.74
C LYS A 95 17.74 22.71 -13.23
N LYS A 96 18.43 21.93 -12.38
CA LYS A 96 19.76 22.31 -11.84
C LYS A 96 20.87 22.27 -12.88
N LEU A 97 20.92 21.22 -13.69
CA LEU A 97 21.98 21.02 -14.71
C LEU A 97 21.91 22.05 -15.83
N TYR A 98 20.75 22.66 -16.03
CA TYR A 98 20.53 23.71 -17.01
C TYR A 98 21.19 25.05 -16.64
N ASP A 99 21.09 25.49 -15.38
CA ASP A 99 21.30 26.92 -15.09
C ASP A 99 22.76 27.31 -14.78
N GLY A 100 23.67 26.35 -14.52
CA GLY A 100 25.09 26.59 -14.17
C GLY A 100 25.34 27.50 -12.94
N SER A 101 24.30 28.17 -12.44
CA SER A 101 24.30 29.25 -11.48
C SER A 101 23.43 28.84 -10.29
N LYS A 102 23.87 29.18 -9.09
CA LYS A 102 23.23 28.72 -7.84
C LYS A 102 21.81 29.28 -7.64
N HIS A 103 21.30 30.22 -8.47
CA HIS A 103 20.27 31.18 -8.00
C HIS A 103 19.08 31.55 -8.91
N LYS A 104 18.91 31.05 -10.14
CA LYS A 104 17.64 31.21 -10.88
C LYS A 104 17.17 29.87 -11.45
N PHE A 105 15.86 29.79 -11.75
CA PHE A 105 15.13 28.58 -12.13
C PHE A 105 14.36 28.87 -13.43
N VAL A 106 14.95 28.62 -14.59
CA VAL A 106 14.22 28.58 -15.87
C VAL A 106 14.79 27.38 -16.64
N PRO A 107 14.03 26.49 -17.30
CA PRO A 107 14.60 25.35 -18.06
C PRO A 107 14.79 25.64 -19.57
N SER A 108 15.72 24.94 -20.26
CA SER A 108 15.71 24.81 -21.75
C SER A 108 15.19 23.45 -22.24
N HIS A 109 14.75 23.43 -23.50
CA HIS A 109 14.07 22.30 -24.14
C HIS A 109 14.88 20.98 -24.18
N SER A 110 16.20 21.00 -24.40
CA SER A 110 17.00 19.77 -24.59
C SER A 110 17.07 18.90 -23.33
N THR A 111 17.25 19.52 -22.17
CA THR A 111 17.24 18.85 -20.86
C THR A 111 15.86 18.28 -20.49
N THR A 112 14.79 18.85 -21.03
CA THR A 112 13.41 18.46 -20.69
C THR A 112 13.01 17.19 -21.44
N ASN A 113 13.34 17.11 -22.75
CA ASN A 113 13.15 15.91 -23.56
C ASN A 113 14.00 14.72 -23.09
N LEU A 114 15.20 15.02 -22.59
CA LEU A 114 16.12 14.00 -22.08
C LEU A 114 15.66 13.42 -20.74
N ALA A 115 15.10 14.25 -19.87
CA ALA A 115 14.51 13.80 -18.61
C ALA A 115 13.26 12.95 -18.81
N SER A 116 12.37 13.30 -19.75
CA SER A 116 11.22 12.45 -20.09
C SER A 116 11.64 11.11 -20.72
N PHE A 117 12.69 11.11 -21.56
CA PHE A 117 13.26 9.87 -22.10
C PHE A 117 13.82 8.95 -21.01
N TYR A 118 14.55 9.50 -20.02
CA TYR A 118 15.03 8.72 -18.88
C TYR A 118 13.90 8.22 -17.97
N ALA A 119 12.85 9.04 -17.77
CA ALA A 119 11.65 8.63 -17.04
C ALA A 119 10.98 7.43 -17.72
N PHE A 120 10.81 7.49 -19.04
CA PHE A 120 10.23 6.41 -19.84
C PHE A 120 11.09 5.14 -19.81
N SER A 121 12.40 5.28 -20.00
CA SER A 121 13.35 4.15 -19.93
C SER A 121 13.33 3.47 -18.56
N PHE A 122 13.22 4.25 -17.48
CA PHE A 122 13.06 3.70 -16.14
C PHE A 122 11.73 2.96 -15.99
N GLY A 123 10.63 3.52 -16.53
CA GLY A 123 9.33 2.85 -16.56
C GLY A 123 9.38 1.48 -17.25
N LEU A 124 10.11 1.35 -18.35
CA LEU A 124 10.35 0.06 -19.03
C LEU A 124 11.13 -0.94 -18.17
N ILE A 125 12.13 -0.49 -17.41
CA ILE A 125 12.86 -1.38 -16.49
C ILE A 125 11.95 -1.85 -15.36
N MET A 126 11.14 -0.94 -14.80
CA MET A 126 10.18 -1.28 -13.74
C MET A 126 9.11 -2.25 -14.19
N LEU A 127 8.73 -2.21 -15.47
CA LEU A 127 7.75 -3.12 -16.05
C LEU A 127 8.11 -4.59 -15.85
N GLY A 128 9.37 -4.96 -16.10
CA GLY A 128 9.83 -6.35 -15.94
C GLY A 128 9.72 -6.83 -14.49
N VAL A 129 10.08 -5.97 -13.53
CA VAL A 129 9.97 -6.30 -12.09
C VAL A 129 8.50 -6.35 -11.65
N TYR A 130 7.66 -5.45 -12.16
CA TYR A 130 6.22 -5.44 -11.89
C TYR A 130 5.55 -6.72 -12.39
N LEU A 131 5.84 -7.11 -13.63
CA LEU A 131 5.33 -8.34 -14.22
C LEU A 131 5.77 -9.56 -13.40
N ALA A 132 7.07 -9.69 -13.12
CA ALA A 132 7.58 -10.82 -12.36
C ALA A 132 6.91 -10.93 -10.98
N THR A 133 6.77 -9.82 -10.26
CA THR A 133 6.22 -9.82 -8.89
C THR A 133 4.70 -10.00 -8.87
N SER A 134 3.97 -9.30 -9.75
CA SER A 134 2.49 -9.34 -9.77
C SER A 134 1.96 -10.65 -10.34
N TYR A 135 2.61 -11.19 -11.39
CA TYR A 135 2.23 -12.47 -11.99
C TYR A 135 2.46 -13.62 -11.00
N THR A 136 3.65 -13.66 -10.39
CA THR A 136 3.98 -14.67 -9.38
C THR A 136 3.00 -14.61 -8.21
N TYR A 137 2.66 -13.41 -7.73
CA TYR A 137 1.67 -13.27 -6.66
C TYR A 137 0.29 -13.78 -7.10
N ASN A 138 -0.19 -13.38 -8.28
CA ASN A 138 -1.51 -13.78 -8.76
C ASN A 138 -1.64 -15.30 -8.90
N LEU A 139 -0.59 -15.98 -9.38
CA LEU A 139 -0.52 -17.43 -9.47
C LEU A 139 -0.67 -18.08 -8.08
N TYR A 140 0.20 -17.71 -7.12
CA TYR A 140 0.22 -18.37 -5.82
C TYR A 140 -0.93 -17.96 -4.89
N ALA A 141 -1.50 -16.77 -5.07
CA ALA A 141 -2.65 -16.33 -4.28
C ALA A 141 -3.95 -17.05 -4.66
N ASN A 142 -4.05 -17.57 -5.89
CA ASN A 142 -5.25 -18.22 -6.43
C ASN A 142 -5.06 -19.71 -6.71
N ILE A 143 -3.97 -20.32 -6.23
CA ILE A 143 -3.64 -21.72 -6.54
C ILE A 143 -4.61 -22.76 -5.95
N HIS A 144 -5.56 -22.32 -5.10
CA HIS A 144 -6.57 -23.19 -4.51
C HIS A 144 -7.62 -23.62 -5.55
N GLU A 145 -8.07 -24.88 -5.48
CA GLU A 145 -9.01 -25.46 -6.45
C GLU A 145 -10.25 -24.58 -6.65
N ASN A 146 -10.82 -24.10 -5.56
CA ASN A 146 -12.02 -23.26 -5.54
C ASN A 146 -11.77 -21.80 -5.95
N THR A 147 -10.53 -21.40 -6.28
CA THR A 147 -10.18 -20.04 -6.71
C THR A 147 -9.32 -19.95 -7.96
N LEU A 148 -8.87 -21.09 -8.50
CA LEU A 148 -7.99 -21.16 -9.66
C LEU A 148 -8.54 -20.40 -10.86
N PHE A 149 -9.86 -20.45 -11.06
CA PHE A 149 -10.53 -19.71 -12.13
C PHE A 149 -10.33 -18.19 -12.05
N ALA A 150 -10.15 -17.63 -10.85
CA ALA A 150 -9.98 -16.19 -10.64
C ALA A 150 -8.61 -15.69 -11.12
N GLN A 151 -7.62 -16.59 -11.23
CA GLN A 151 -6.27 -16.27 -11.71
C GLN A 151 -6.32 -15.63 -13.10
N LEU A 152 -7.16 -16.14 -14.01
CA LEU A 152 -7.28 -15.65 -15.38
C LEU A 152 -7.69 -14.17 -15.42
N PHE A 153 -8.63 -13.75 -14.57
CA PHE A 153 -9.07 -12.36 -14.49
C PHE A 153 -7.91 -11.44 -14.04
N GLY A 154 -7.13 -11.89 -13.07
CA GLY A 154 -5.93 -11.19 -12.62
C GLY A 154 -4.88 -11.06 -13.72
N GLU A 155 -4.59 -12.13 -14.46
CA GLU A 155 -3.62 -12.12 -15.56
C GLU A 155 -4.03 -11.14 -16.66
N GLN A 156 -5.29 -11.18 -17.07
CA GLN A 156 -5.85 -10.25 -18.06
C GLN A 156 -5.70 -8.78 -17.59
N TYR A 157 -5.94 -8.50 -16.31
CA TYR A 157 -5.76 -7.17 -15.75
C TYR A 157 -4.28 -6.75 -15.67
N ILE A 158 -3.36 -7.65 -15.28
CA ILE A 158 -1.91 -7.35 -15.23
C ILE A 158 -1.41 -6.88 -16.59
N TRP A 159 -1.68 -7.65 -17.64
CA TRP A 159 -1.18 -7.35 -18.99
C TRP A 159 -1.80 -6.08 -19.57
N SER A 160 -3.08 -5.84 -19.31
CA SER A 160 -3.78 -4.68 -19.85
C SER A 160 -3.46 -3.37 -19.10
N SER A 161 -3.04 -3.43 -17.84
CA SER A 161 -2.74 -2.25 -17.00
C SER A 161 -1.27 -1.76 -17.06
N LEU A 162 -0.43 -2.37 -17.90
CA LEU A 162 1.00 -2.09 -18.00
C LEU A 162 1.33 -0.64 -18.39
N GLY A 163 0.46 0.02 -19.15
CA GLY A 163 0.67 1.40 -19.60
C GLY A 163 0.84 2.37 -18.44
N ILE A 164 0.15 2.14 -17.32
CA ILE A 164 0.30 2.94 -16.10
C ILE A 164 1.71 2.83 -15.53
N ILE A 165 2.26 1.61 -15.42
CA ILE A 165 3.58 1.39 -14.80
C ILE A 165 4.68 2.05 -15.62
N VAL A 166 4.62 1.90 -16.96
CA VAL A 166 5.60 2.49 -17.87
C VAL A 166 5.56 4.02 -17.82
N LEU A 167 4.36 4.61 -17.74
CA LEU A 167 4.19 6.05 -17.82
C LEU A 167 4.20 6.77 -16.48
N ALA A 168 4.05 6.07 -15.35
CA ALA A 168 4.03 6.70 -14.03
C ALA A 168 5.23 7.66 -13.78
N PRO A 169 6.48 7.31 -14.13
CA PRO A 169 7.60 8.24 -13.98
C PRO A 169 7.49 9.49 -14.88
N VAL A 170 7.02 9.31 -16.12
CA VAL A 170 6.89 10.38 -17.12
C VAL A 170 5.77 11.35 -16.73
N HIS A 171 4.63 10.80 -16.33
CA HIS A 171 3.47 11.53 -15.87
C HIS A 171 3.82 12.42 -14.67
N ASN A 172 4.41 11.82 -13.64
CA ASN A 172 4.83 12.54 -12.43
C ASN A 172 5.92 13.58 -12.73
N TYR A 173 6.86 13.27 -13.63
CA TYR A 173 7.83 14.24 -14.10
C TYR A 173 7.17 15.52 -14.65
N PHE A 174 6.14 15.39 -15.50
CA PHE A 174 5.45 16.55 -16.06
C PHE A 174 4.62 17.29 -15.01
N LEU A 175 3.86 16.59 -14.16
CA LEU A 175 3.11 17.19 -13.06
C LEU A 175 4.01 18.02 -12.13
N ILE A 176 5.10 17.44 -11.63
CA ILE A 176 6.04 18.11 -10.72
C ILE A 176 6.79 19.24 -11.43
N SER A 177 6.95 19.15 -12.75
CA SER A 177 7.56 20.22 -13.55
C SER A 177 6.66 21.46 -13.68
N ILE A 178 5.34 21.31 -13.56
CA ILE A 178 4.36 22.41 -13.46
C ILE A 178 4.36 22.99 -12.03
N TRP A 179 4.51 22.13 -11.03
CA TRP A 179 4.52 22.52 -9.62
C TRP A 179 5.57 23.60 -9.33
N THR A 180 5.14 24.66 -8.63
CA THR A 180 6.01 25.72 -8.10
C THR A 180 5.42 26.23 -6.78
N ASN A 181 6.14 27.10 -6.07
CA ASN A 181 5.67 27.71 -4.81
C ASN A 181 4.40 28.62 -4.96
N ASP A 182 3.89 28.83 -6.18
CA ASP A 182 2.66 29.57 -6.49
C ASP A 182 1.41 28.71 -6.23
N ARG A 183 0.47 29.23 -5.45
CA ARG A 183 -0.79 28.55 -5.08
C ARG A 183 -1.61 28.13 -6.29
N ARG A 184 -1.63 28.95 -7.36
CA ARG A 184 -2.39 28.62 -8.57
C ARG A 184 -1.85 27.39 -9.28
N LYS A 185 -0.52 27.24 -9.30
CA LYS A 185 0.17 26.09 -9.91
C LYS A 185 0.05 24.84 -9.06
N ILE A 186 0.04 24.96 -7.73
CA ILE A 186 -0.25 23.82 -6.82
C ILE A 186 -1.68 23.33 -7.04
N LEU A 187 -2.66 24.25 -7.10
CA LEU A 187 -4.05 23.88 -7.37
C LEU A 187 -4.19 23.22 -8.75
N LEU A 188 -3.52 23.78 -9.77
CA LEU A 188 -3.53 23.20 -11.11
C LEU A 188 -2.97 21.76 -11.13
N THR A 189 -1.89 21.46 -10.41
CA THR A 189 -1.35 20.09 -10.37
C THR A 189 -2.31 19.12 -9.69
N ILE A 190 -3.00 19.55 -8.62
CA ILE A 190 -4.04 18.75 -7.96
C ILE A 190 -5.20 18.47 -8.92
N ILE A 191 -5.68 19.49 -9.64
CA ILE A 191 -6.78 19.34 -10.60
C ILE A 191 -6.39 18.42 -11.75
N LEU A 192 -5.18 18.55 -12.30
CA LEU A 192 -4.70 17.70 -13.40
C LEU A 192 -4.55 16.25 -12.97
N ASP A 193 -4.07 15.99 -11.76
CA ASP A 193 -3.94 14.63 -11.22
C ASP A 193 -5.31 14.01 -10.93
N PHE A 194 -6.23 14.79 -10.32
CA PHE A 194 -7.62 14.38 -10.15
C PHE A 194 -8.30 14.04 -11.49
N ALA A 195 -8.12 14.90 -12.49
CA ALA A 195 -8.64 14.67 -13.84
C ALA A 195 -8.03 13.42 -14.48
N THR A 196 -6.73 13.16 -14.23
CA THR A 196 -6.05 11.95 -14.72
C THR A 196 -6.74 10.70 -14.21
N TRP A 197 -6.89 10.56 -12.89
CA TRP A 197 -7.51 9.38 -12.32
C TRP A 197 -8.99 9.26 -12.66
N THR A 198 -9.69 10.37 -12.80
CA THR A 198 -11.10 10.37 -13.26
C THR A 198 -11.20 9.85 -14.70
N ILE A 199 -10.37 10.33 -15.62
CA ILE A 199 -10.33 9.84 -17.01
C ILE A 199 -9.98 8.35 -17.03
N CYS A 200 -8.99 7.92 -16.24
CA CYS A 200 -8.63 6.51 -16.11
C CYS A 200 -9.82 5.65 -15.65
N LEU A 201 -10.53 6.05 -14.60
CA LEU A 201 -11.68 5.30 -14.09
C LEU A 201 -12.84 5.26 -15.09
N VAL A 202 -13.15 6.39 -15.74
CA VAL A 202 -14.23 6.47 -16.74
C VAL A 202 -13.92 5.58 -17.94
N THR A 203 -12.72 5.68 -18.51
CA THR A 203 -12.30 4.85 -19.64
C THR A 203 -12.27 3.36 -19.28
N SER A 204 -11.81 3.02 -18.08
CA SER A 204 -11.85 1.64 -17.56
C SER A 204 -13.26 1.11 -17.40
N PHE A 205 -14.17 1.93 -16.86
CA PHE A 205 -15.57 1.56 -16.73
C PHE A 205 -16.22 1.33 -18.10
N LEU A 206 -15.97 2.23 -19.07
CA LEU A 206 -16.52 2.12 -20.41
C LEU A 206 -16.03 0.85 -21.13
N LEU A 207 -14.72 0.63 -21.15
CA LEU A 207 -14.13 -0.54 -21.82
C LEU A 207 -14.42 -1.84 -21.06
N GLY A 208 -14.37 -1.85 -19.74
CA GLY A 208 -14.60 -3.05 -18.96
C GLY A 208 -16.07 -3.49 -18.94
N LYS A 209 -17.01 -2.55 -18.82
CA LYS A 209 -18.43 -2.87 -18.69
C LYS A 209 -19.17 -3.02 -20.02
N TYR A 210 -18.81 -2.24 -21.04
CA TYR A 210 -19.59 -2.16 -22.29
C TYR A 210 -18.89 -2.74 -23.52
N SER A 211 -17.65 -3.22 -23.40
CA SER A 211 -16.94 -3.85 -24.51
C SER A 211 -16.77 -5.36 -24.31
N ILE A 212 -16.47 -6.06 -25.40
CA ILE A 212 -16.19 -7.52 -25.42
C ILE A 212 -14.92 -7.86 -24.61
N LEU A 213 -14.09 -6.87 -24.29
CA LEU A 213 -12.84 -7.07 -23.53
C LEU A 213 -13.08 -7.47 -22.06
N ALA A 214 -14.28 -7.21 -21.50
CA ALA A 214 -14.65 -7.53 -20.13
C ALA A 214 -13.56 -7.15 -19.11
N TYR A 215 -12.98 -8.12 -18.40
CA TYR A 215 -11.98 -7.87 -17.36
C TYR A 215 -10.67 -7.25 -17.86
N SER A 216 -10.22 -7.62 -19.06
CA SER A 216 -9.07 -6.98 -19.71
C SER A 216 -9.37 -5.52 -20.09
N GLY A 217 -10.65 -5.18 -20.33
CA GLY A 217 -11.10 -3.83 -20.63
C GLY A 217 -10.88 -2.85 -19.47
N TYR A 218 -10.99 -3.30 -18.22
CA TYR A 218 -10.74 -2.45 -17.05
C TYR A 218 -9.27 -2.01 -16.96
N GLY A 219 -8.31 -2.95 -17.11
CA GLY A 219 -6.90 -2.59 -17.09
C GLY A 219 -6.47 -1.79 -18.32
N LEU A 220 -7.04 -2.10 -19.49
CA LEU A 220 -6.75 -1.41 -20.75
C LEU A 220 -7.26 0.04 -20.73
N GLY A 221 -8.47 0.27 -20.21
CA GLY A 221 -9.00 1.62 -20.04
C GLY A 221 -8.16 2.46 -19.10
N LEU A 222 -7.72 1.88 -17.99
CA LEU A 222 -6.81 2.53 -17.05
C LEU A 222 -5.52 2.99 -17.75
N SER A 223 -4.91 2.11 -18.56
CA SER A 223 -3.73 2.44 -19.36
C SER A 223 -3.99 3.55 -20.39
N ILE A 224 -5.08 3.45 -21.16
CA ILE A 224 -5.44 4.44 -22.17
C ILE A 224 -5.70 5.81 -21.54
N GLY A 225 -6.49 5.87 -20.47
CA GLY A 225 -6.74 7.10 -19.74
C GLY A 225 -5.44 7.74 -19.25
N TYR A 226 -4.53 6.93 -18.71
CA TYR A 226 -3.24 7.42 -18.22
C TYR A 226 -2.34 7.94 -19.36
N ILE A 227 -2.36 7.29 -20.53
CA ILE A 227 -1.67 7.76 -21.74
C ILE A 227 -2.23 9.13 -22.17
N ILE A 228 -3.56 9.25 -22.33
CA ILE A 228 -4.23 10.48 -22.76
C ILE A 228 -3.89 11.62 -21.79
N SER A 229 -4.00 11.39 -20.49
CA SER A 229 -3.69 12.40 -19.48
C SER A 229 -2.22 12.81 -19.47
N THR A 230 -1.30 11.85 -19.65
CA THR A 230 0.14 12.15 -19.73
C THR A 230 0.46 13.02 -20.95
N ILE A 231 -0.15 12.73 -22.11
CA ILE A 231 -0.03 13.55 -23.32
C ILE A 231 -0.60 14.96 -23.06
N ALA A 232 -1.80 15.06 -22.50
CA ALA A 232 -2.46 16.34 -22.21
C ALA A 232 -1.61 17.22 -21.27
N ILE A 233 -1.09 16.66 -20.17
CA ILE A 233 -0.24 17.40 -19.22
C ILE A 233 1.07 17.81 -19.89
N SER A 234 1.64 16.98 -20.76
CA SER A 234 2.82 17.35 -21.55
C SER A 234 2.54 18.55 -22.45
N ILE A 235 1.40 18.58 -23.15
CA ILE A 235 1.00 19.71 -24.01
C ILE A 235 0.80 20.97 -23.17
N ILE A 236 0.11 20.88 -22.02
CA ILE A 236 -0.07 22.01 -21.10
C ILE A 236 1.30 22.55 -20.65
N LYS A 237 2.24 21.66 -20.35
CA LYS A 237 3.60 22.05 -19.93
C LYS A 237 4.39 22.73 -21.05
N PHE A 238 4.24 22.29 -22.30
CA PHE A 238 5.05 22.71 -23.45
C PHE A 238 4.33 23.58 -24.49
N SER A 239 3.10 24.04 -24.22
CA SER A 239 2.29 24.82 -25.16
C SER A 239 2.96 26.09 -25.71
N LYS A 240 4.04 26.58 -25.08
CA LYS A 240 4.84 27.73 -25.55
C LYS A 240 6.22 27.38 -26.12
N ASP A 241 6.63 26.10 -26.03
CA ASP A 241 8.03 25.69 -25.94
C ASP A 241 8.37 24.46 -26.81
N TRP A 242 7.48 24.05 -27.71
CA TRP A 242 7.67 22.82 -28.48
C TRP A 242 8.64 23.00 -29.66
N ARG A 243 9.93 22.78 -29.40
CA ARG A 243 10.95 22.56 -30.44
C ARG A 243 11.64 21.22 -30.21
N ILE A 244 11.51 20.30 -31.17
CA ILE A 244 12.23 19.03 -31.19
C ILE A 244 13.71 19.34 -31.40
N SER A 245 14.51 19.23 -30.35
CA SER A 245 15.97 19.32 -30.43
C SER A 245 16.56 17.92 -30.61
N LYS A 246 17.75 17.84 -31.22
CA LYS A 246 18.51 16.57 -31.33
C LYS A 246 18.67 15.97 -29.92
N LEU A 247 18.23 14.72 -29.74
CA LEU A 247 18.42 13.94 -28.52
C LEU A 247 19.92 13.73 -28.27
N GLY A 248 20.50 14.54 -27.39
CA GLY A 248 21.81 14.26 -26.80
C GLY A 248 21.68 13.32 -25.60
N LEU A 249 22.75 12.60 -25.23
CA LEU A 249 22.83 11.83 -23.99
C LEU A 249 23.57 12.63 -22.93
N SER A 250 23.00 12.78 -21.73
CA SER A 250 23.66 13.38 -20.57
C SER A 250 23.95 12.32 -19.54
N LEU A 251 25.19 11.78 -19.57
CA LEU A 251 25.68 10.80 -18.60
C LEU A 251 25.65 11.35 -17.17
N ASN A 252 25.81 12.67 -17.00
CA ASN A 252 25.78 13.31 -15.68
C ASN A 252 24.37 13.29 -15.07
N LEU A 253 23.33 13.62 -15.84
CA LEU A 253 21.95 13.51 -15.35
C LEU A 253 21.61 12.06 -15.01
N LEU A 254 22.00 11.11 -15.88
CA LEU A 254 21.77 9.68 -15.64
C LEU A 254 22.45 9.20 -14.34
N LYS A 255 23.74 9.50 -14.16
CA LYS A 255 24.49 9.15 -12.93
C LYS A 255 23.85 9.75 -11.68
N ILE A 256 23.38 10.99 -11.75
CA ILE A 256 22.71 11.66 -10.62
C ILE A 256 21.37 10.98 -10.32
N SER A 257 20.54 10.74 -11.34
CA SER A 257 19.24 10.09 -11.18
C SER A 257 19.40 8.71 -10.54
N ILE A 258 20.29 7.88 -11.09
CA ILE A 258 20.60 6.57 -10.51
C ILE A 258 21.05 6.75 -9.05
N LYS A 259 22.04 7.59 -8.78
CA LYS A 259 22.57 7.80 -7.42
C LYS A 259 21.51 8.26 -6.40
N GLN A 260 20.58 9.12 -6.80
CA GLN A 260 19.56 9.69 -5.91
C GLN A 260 18.37 8.76 -5.67
N ILE A 261 18.11 7.82 -6.60
CA ILE A 261 16.93 6.94 -6.53
C ILE A 261 17.35 5.53 -6.11
N TRP A 262 18.62 5.13 -6.31
CA TRP A 262 19.14 3.78 -6.06
C TRP A 262 18.70 3.17 -4.73
N ASN A 263 18.79 3.92 -3.64
CA ASN A 263 18.38 3.42 -2.32
C ASN A 263 16.87 3.14 -2.26
N GLN A 264 16.04 3.99 -2.87
CA GLN A 264 14.59 3.80 -2.94
C GLN A 264 14.22 2.65 -3.89
N THR A 265 14.89 2.56 -5.05
CA THR A 265 14.71 1.46 -6.00
C THR A 265 15.08 0.13 -5.34
N LEU A 266 16.22 0.04 -4.68
CA LEU A 266 16.62 -1.18 -3.96
C LEU A 266 15.62 -1.55 -2.86
N ILE A 267 15.20 -0.61 -2.01
CA ILE A 267 14.23 -0.90 -0.95
C ILE A 267 12.90 -1.36 -1.55
N SER A 268 12.43 -0.72 -2.62
CA SER A 268 11.14 -1.04 -3.23
C SER A 268 11.17 -2.38 -3.97
N ILE A 269 12.20 -2.62 -4.78
CA ILE A 269 12.40 -3.89 -5.49
C ILE A 269 12.57 -5.02 -4.48
N PHE A 270 13.44 -4.85 -3.48
CA PHE A 270 13.68 -5.87 -2.46
C PHE A 270 12.43 -6.14 -1.62
N SER A 271 11.65 -5.11 -1.27
CA SER A 271 10.37 -5.32 -0.58
C SER A 271 9.40 -6.14 -1.43
N SER A 272 9.31 -5.87 -2.73
CA SER A 272 8.46 -6.64 -3.65
C SER A 272 8.95 -8.08 -3.86
N ILE A 273 10.27 -8.27 -4.00
CA ILE A 273 10.90 -9.59 -4.15
C ILE A 273 10.80 -10.41 -2.87
N ILE A 274 11.03 -9.83 -1.68
CA ILE A 274 10.83 -10.57 -0.44
C ILE A 274 9.38 -10.94 -0.28
N LYS A 275 8.42 -10.04 -0.52
CA LYS A 275 6.99 -10.39 -0.46
C LYS A 275 6.70 -11.63 -1.31
N MET A 276 7.27 -11.69 -2.52
CA MET A 276 7.21 -12.88 -3.38
C MET A 276 7.84 -14.12 -2.74
N PHE A 277 9.08 -14.06 -2.22
CA PHE A 277 9.73 -15.19 -1.56
C PHE A 277 9.03 -15.66 -0.29
N VAL A 278 8.40 -14.75 0.44
CA VAL A 278 7.63 -15.04 1.64
C VAL A 278 6.37 -15.78 1.30
N LEU A 279 5.73 -15.40 0.22
CA LEU A 279 4.60 -16.14 -0.30
C LEU A 279 5.03 -17.49 -0.84
N LEU A 280 6.19 -17.60 -1.48
CA LEU A 280 6.77 -18.89 -1.88
C LEU A 280 7.13 -19.77 -0.68
N ALA A 281 7.65 -19.20 0.41
CA ALA A 281 8.02 -19.91 1.63
C ALA A 281 6.77 -20.30 2.45
N LEU A 282 5.82 -19.36 2.61
CA LEU A 282 4.49 -19.63 3.12
C LEU A 282 3.88 -20.75 2.31
N TYR A 283 3.83 -20.60 0.98
CA TYR A 283 3.37 -21.60 0.02
C TYR A 283 4.06 -22.93 0.21
N HIS A 284 5.39 -23.02 0.31
CA HIS A 284 6.10 -24.29 0.52
C HIS A 284 5.74 -24.95 1.86
N LEU A 285 5.69 -24.17 2.95
CA LEU A 285 5.26 -24.63 4.28
C LEU A 285 3.78 -25.06 4.28
N ILE A 286 2.98 -24.38 3.48
CA ILE A 286 1.56 -24.61 3.22
C ILE A 286 1.34 -25.81 2.29
N ASN A 287 2.22 -26.04 1.32
CA ASN A 287 2.10 -27.02 0.23
C ASN A 287 2.49 -28.44 0.64
N GLN A 288 3.18 -28.61 1.76
CA GLN A 288 3.13 -29.91 2.41
C GLN A 288 1.68 -30.28 2.82
N LYS A 289 0.68 -29.36 2.69
CA LYS A 289 -0.74 -29.53 3.04
C LYS A 289 -1.81 -28.80 2.18
N MET A 290 -1.52 -28.13 1.05
CA MET A 290 -2.50 -27.27 0.34
C MET A 290 -2.58 -27.48 -1.18
N THR A 291 -3.09 -28.63 -1.58
CA THR A 291 -3.91 -28.79 -2.80
C THR A 291 -5.39 -28.44 -2.54
N ASN A 292 -5.69 -27.75 -1.44
CA ASN A 292 -7.02 -27.76 -0.82
C ASN A 292 -7.78 -26.44 -0.97
N SER A 293 -9.11 -26.53 -0.97
CA SER A 293 -10.07 -25.43 -0.99
C SER A 293 -9.94 -24.48 0.21
N VAL A 294 -10.15 -23.16 0.01
CA VAL A 294 -10.05 -22.12 1.05
C VAL A 294 -11.36 -21.35 1.20
N PRO A 295 -11.77 -20.95 2.43
CA PRO A 295 -12.99 -20.15 2.60
C PRO A 295 -12.91 -18.80 1.86
N LEU A 296 -13.89 -18.54 1.00
CA LEU A 296 -14.00 -17.32 0.18
C LEU A 296 -14.28 -16.07 1.03
N ASN A 297 -14.96 -16.23 2.17
CA ASN A 297 -15.14 -15.17 3.16
C ASN A 297 -13.81 -14.69 3.75
N LEU A 298 -12.90 -15.62 4.04
CA LEU A 298 -11.56 -15.31 4.53
C LEU A 298 -10.77 -14.55 3.46
N GLN A 299 -10.81 -15.04 2.22
CA GLN A 299 -10.13 -14.36 1.11
C GLN A 299 -10.66 -12.94 0.90
N THR A 300 -11.98 -12.76 0.85
CA THR A 300 -12.62 -11.43 0.72
C THR A 300 -12.27 -10.51 1.90
N GLY A 301 -12.19 -11.05 3.12
CA GLY A 301 -11.68 -10.34 4.28
C GLY A 301 -10.24 -9.84 4.07
N ARG A 302 -9.35 -10.68 3.51
CA ARG A 302 -7.96 -10.29 3.17
C ARG A 302 -7.90 -9.15 2.15
N ILE A 303 -8.85 -9.07 1.24
CA ILE A 303 -8.90 -8.01 0.23
C ILE A 303 -9.26 -6.67 0.84
N LEU A 304 -10.32 -6.63 1.66
CA LEU A 304 -10.67 -5.41 2.39
C LEU A 304 -9.56 -5.00 3.36
N TRP A 305 -8.85 -5.99 3.92
CA TRP A 305 -7.64 -5.78 4.70
C TRP A 305 -6.54 -5.05 3.90
N TYR A 306 -6.23 -5.50 2.69
CA TYR A 306 -5.26 -4.84 1.81
C TYR A 306 -5.73 -3.44 1.35
N HIS A 307 -7.02 -3.27 1.05
CA HIS A 307 -7.58 -1.96 0.71
C HIS A 307 -7.49 -0.97 1.87
N ALA A 308 -7.71 -1.40 3.11
CA ALA A 308 -7.49 -0.58 4.30
C ALA A 308 -6.05 -0.07 4.36
N MET A 309 -5.09 -0.98 4.20
CA MET A 309 -3.67 -0.63 4.22
C MET A 309 -3.33 0.37 3.10
N LEU A 310 -3.78 0.10 1.88
CA LEU A 310 -3.53 0.94 0.71
C LEU A 310 -4.11 2.36 0.88
N PHE A 311 -5.35 2.46 1.35
CA PHE A 311 -6.02 3.74 1.56
C PHE A 311 -5.37 4.56 2.69
N ILE A 312 -5.19 3.95 3.88
CA ILE A 312 -4.64 4.66 5.05
C ILE A 312 -3.17 5.05 4.80
N GLN A 313 -2.35 4.12 4.29
CA GLN A 313 -0.93 4.40 4.03
C GLN A 313 -0.71 5.36 2.86
N GLY A 314 -1.68 5.49 1.93
CA GLY A 314 -1.58 6.45 0.83
C GLY A 314 -1.30 7.87 1.32
N ILE A 315 -1.93 8.30 2.41
CA ILE A 315 -1.66 9.61 3.02
C ILE A 315 -0.22 9.69 3.54
N GLY A 316 0.23 8.65 4.24
CA GLY A 316 1.57 8.59 4.82
C GLY A 316 2.69 8.60 3.78
N LEU A 317 2.47 7.93 2.64
CA LEU A 317 3.38 7.94 1.51
C LEU A 317 3.45 9.32 0.86
N GLY A 318 2.33 10.04 0.74
CA GLY A 318 2.32 11.42 0.27
C GLY A 318 3.19 12.37 1.13
N PHE A 319 3.15 12.23 2.46
CA PHE A 319 4.06 12.98 3.34
C PHE A 319 5.53 12.56 3.19
N THR A 320 5.77 11.26 3.00
CA THR A 320 7.10 10.69 2.77
C THR A 320 7.72 11.26 1.49
N ASP A 321 6.94 11.35 0.41
CA ASP A 321 7.34 11.91 -0.87
C ASP A 321 7.55 13.43 -0.81
N TYR A 322 6.72 14.14 -0.05
CA TYR A 322 6.95 15.56 0.24
C TYR A 322 8.29 15.80 0.94
N LEU A 323 8.62 15.01 1.98
CA LEU A 323 9.92 15.12 2.65
C LEU A 323 11.08 14.74 1.74
N PHE A 324 10.89 13.75 0.86
CA PHE A 324 11.87 13.40 -0.15
C PHE A 324 12.10 14.55 -1.15
N TYR A 325 11.04 15.21 -1.59
CA TYR A 325 11.12 16.41 -2.41
C TYR A 325 11.92 17.53 -1.71
N ILE A 326 11.66 17.81 -0.42
CA ILE A 326 12.42 18.80 0.33
C ILE A 326 13.90 18.40 0.43
N PHE A 327 14.17 17.11 0.69
CA PHE A 327 15.54 16.58 0.72
C PHE A 327 16.27 16.83 -0.61
N GLN A 328 15.64 16.53 -1.75
CA GLN A 328 16.24 16.80 -3.07
C GLN A 328 16.46 18.30 -3.30
N LYS A 329 15.51 19.16 -2.93
CA LYS A 329 15.67 20.62 -2.99
C LYS A 329 16.84 21.10 -2.12
N GLN A 330 17.04 20.46 -0.96
CA GLN A 330 18.11 20.76 -0.02
C GLN A 330 19.49 20.41 -0.57
N THR A 331 19.65 19.23 -1.18
CA THR A 331 20.92 18.80 -1.79
C THR A 331 21.28 19.66 -3.00
N ILE A 332 20.27 20.13 -3.75
CA ILE A 332 20.48 21.02 -4.90
C ILE A 332 20.98 22.39 -4.48
N ARG A 333 20.32 23.02 -3.48
CA ARG A 333 20.62 24.39 -3.05
C ARG A 333 21.76 24.48 -2.02
N ASP A 334 22.23 23.34 -1.52
CA ASP A 334 23.14 23.20 -0.38
C ASP A 334 22.71 24.03 0.84
N ARG A 335 21.42 23.99 1.18
CA ARG A 335 20.87 24.70 2.35
C ARG A 335 20.46 23.74 3.44
N ARG A 336 19.99 24.24 4.57
CA ARG A 336 19.33 23.41 5.60
C ARG A 336 17.88 23.82 5.75
N TYR A 337 17.00 22.84 5.63
CA TYR A 337 15.56 22.96 5.79
C TYR A 337 15.15 22.18 7.04
N HIS A 338 15.31 22.79 8.21
CA HIS A 338 14.95 22.16 9.48
C HIS A 338 14.61 23.23 10.54
N SER A 339 13.53 22.99 11.28
CA SER A 339 13.17 23.67 12.52
C SER A 339 12.39 22.70 13.42
N ARG A 340 12.31 22.99 14.73
CA ARG A 340 11.46 22.22 15.67
C ARG A 340 9.98 22.30 15.29
N GLN A 341 9.54 23.48 14.87
CA GLN A 341 8.17 23.74 14.43
C GLN A 341 7.80 22.91 13.19
N LEU A 342 8.72 22.79 12.21
CA LEU A 342 8.52 21.97 11.02
C LEU A 342 8.31 20.49 11.38
N PHE A 343 9.10 19.97 12.32
CA PHE A 343 8.94 18.61 12.82
C PHE A 343 7.55 18.42 13.43
N ILE A 344 7.16 19.27 14.39
CA ILE A 344 5.86 19.18 15.06
C ILE A 344 4.71 19.29 14.06
N CYS A 345 4.77 20.22 13.10
CA CYS A 345 3.72 20.39 12.10
C CYS A 345 3.59 19.17 11.19
N VAL A 346 4.70 18.61 10.69
CA VAL A 346 4.68 17.44 9.79
C VAL A 346 4.12 16.22 10.52
N PHE A 347 4.60 15.91 11.73
CA PHE A 347 4.16 14.73 12.46
C PHE A 347 2.74 14.86 13.03
N GLY A 348 2.38 16.04 13.53
CA GLY A 348 1.03 16.33 14.01
C GLY A 348 -0.01 16.21 12.89
N LEU A 349 0.24 16.82 11.73
CA LEU A 349 -0.66 16.72 10.57
C LEU A 349 -0.76 15.29 10.05
N LEU A 350 0.37 14.59 9.93
CA LEU A 350 0.39 13.21 9.47
C LEU A 350 -0.46 12.32 10.37
N PHE A 351 -0.29 12.40 11.70
CA PHE A 351 -1.09 11.62 12.65
C PHE A 351 -2.58 11.90 12.50
N VAL A 352 -2.97 13.19 12.43
CA VAL A 352 -4.38 13.60 12.26
C VAL A 352 -4.97 13.05 10.96
N TYR A 353 -4.26 13.18 9.83
CA TYR A 353 -4.78 12.69 8.55
C TYR A 353 -4.87 11.16 8.50
N LEU A 354 -3.92 10.44 9.08
CA LEU A 354 -3.98 8.97 9.16
C LEU A 354 -5.17 8.51 10.02
N MET A 355 -5.43 9.19 11.15
CA MET A 355 -6.60 8.92 11.98
C MET A 355 -7.92 9.18 11.22
N ILE A 356 -8.02 10.28 10.50
CA ILE A 356 -9.18 10.59 9.66
C ILE A 356 -9.39 9.50 8.60
N ALA A 357 -8.34 9.09 7.88
CA ALA A 357 -8.44 8.02 6.89
C ALA A 357 -8.86 6.67 7.50
N ALA A 358 -8.32 6.32 8.67
CA ALA A 358 -8.73 5.12 9.38
C ALA A 358 -10.20 5.16 9.81
N ILE A 359 -10.71 6.32 10.23
CA ILE A 359 -12.14 6.46 10.57
C ILE A 359 -13.00 6.29 9.31
N ILE A 360 -12.65 6.98 8.21
CA ILE A 360 -13.38 6.91 6.94
C ILE A 360 -13.43 5.48 6.41
N PHE A 361 -12.30 4.77 6.38
CA PHE A 361 -12.27 3.40 5.90
C PHE A 361 -13.04 2.45 6.83
N GLY A 362 -13.00 2.68 8.15
CA GLY A 362 -13.77 1.90 9.12
C GLY A 362 -15.27 1.92 8.83
N PHE A 363 -15.82 3.09 8.50
CA PHE A 363 -17.22 3.22 8.06
C PHE A 363 -17.49 2.54 6.72
N SER A 364 -16.47 2.39 5.88
CA SER A 364 -16.57 1.79 4.55
C SER A 364 -16.57 0.24 4.56
N ILE A 365 -16.14 -0.41 5.65
CA ILE A 365 -16.05 -1.88 5.71
C ILE A 365 -17.40 -2.54 5.40
N LYS A 366 -18.48 -2.10 6.07
CA LYS A 366 -19.82 -2.67 5.87
C LYS A 366 -20.31 -2.54 4.42
N PRO A 367 -20.36 -1.35 3.80
CA PRO A 367 -20.82 -1.23 2.42
C PRO A 367 -19.91 -1.96 1.44
N LEU A 368 -18.59 -1.99 1.66
CA LEU A 368 -17.68 -2.76 0.81
C LEU A 368 -17.98 -4.25 0.90
N SER A 369 -18.14 -4.83 2.09
CA SER A 369 -18.49 -6.26 2.23
C SER A 369 -19.75 -6.65 1.45
N VAL A 370 -20.74 -5.75 1.35
CA VAL A 370 -21.96 -5.98 0.55
C VAL A 370 -21.65 -5.98 -0.94
N VAL A 371 -20.83 -5.05 -1.42
CA VAL A 371 -20.42 -4.97 -2.83
C VAL A 371 -19.66 -6.23 -3.25
N TYR A 372 -18.69 -6.67 -2.46
CA TYR A 372 -17.87 -7.86 -2.76
C TYR A 372 -18.64 -9.19 -2.63
N ALA A 373 -19.88 -9.18 -2.14
CA ALA A 373 -20.74 -10.36 -2.05
C ALA A 373 -21.85 -10.38 -3.11
N LYS A 374 -21.94 -9.35 -3.97
CA LYS A 374 -23.11 -9.15 -4.84
C LYS A 374 -23.11 -10.04 -6.08
N GLU A 375 -22.06 -9.95 -6.89
CA GLU A 375 -21.99 -10.63 -8.20
C GLU A 375 -21.14 -11.90 -8.11
N GLN A 376 -21.64 -12.91 -7.38
CA GLN A 376 -20.98 -14.20 -7.17
C GLN A 376 -21.74 -15.34 -7.87
N ASN A 377 -21.31 -15.72 -9.08
CA ASN A 377 -21.89 -16.88 -9.75
C ASN A 377 -21.13 -18.15 -9.33
N GLU A 378 -21.78 -18.98 -8.53
CA GLU A 378 -21.19 -20.15 -7.86
C GLU A 378 -20.80 -21.30 -8.82
N ALA A 379 -21.27 -21.27 -10.08
CA ALA A 379 -21.11 -22.35 -11.05
C ALA A 379 -19.65 -22.73 -11.40
N TYR A 380 -18.66 -21.95 -10.96
CA TYR A 380 -17.24 -22.13 -11.26
C TYR A 380 -16.44 -22.67 -10.07
N ILE A 381 -17.09 -23.05 -8.96
CA ILE A 381 -16.42 -23.35 -7.70
C ILE A 381 -16.51 -24.85 -7.40
N ASN A 382 -15.38 -25.53 -7.52
CA ASN A 382 -15.23 -26.92 -7.13
C ASN A 382 -14.74 -27.02 -5.69
N LEU A 383 -15.27 -28.03 -4.97
CA LEU A 383 -14.80 -28.41 -3.65
C LEU A 383 -14.03 -29.72 -3.77
N ASP A 384 -12.99 -29.86 -2.95
CA ASP A 384 -12.19 -31.07 -2.88
C ASP A 384 -13.06 -32.28 -2.51
N ALA A 385 -12.65 -33.48 -2.95
CA ALA A 385 -13.34 -34.72 -2.59
C ALA A 385 -13.23 -35.06 -1.09
N GLU A 386 -12.14 -34.66 -0.44
CA GLU A 386 -11.88 -34.92 0.98
C GLU A 386 -11.73 -33.62 1.77
N ILE A 387 -12.16 -33.65 3.04
CA ILE A 387 -11.99 -32.51 3.94
C ILE A 387 -10.51 -32.42 4.35
N PRO A 388 -9.84 -31.27 4.18
CA PRO A 388 -8.46 -31.13 4.59
C PRO A 388 -8.25 -31.32 6.08
N ASP A 389 -7.21 -32.08 6.46
CA ASP A 389 -7.01 -32.52 7.84
C ASP A 389 -6.93 -31.38 8.88
N HIS A 390 -6.42 -30.22 8.45
CA HIS A 390 -6.27 -29.04 9.31
C HIS A 390 -7.60 -28.33 9.61
N PHE A 391 -8.65 -28.55 8.81
CA PHE A 391 -9.98 -27.96 9.04
C PHE A 391 -10.81 -28.72 10.06
N TYR A 392 -10.48 -29.99 10.37
CA TYR A 392 -11.27 -30.77 11.32
C TYR A 392 -11.38 -30.10 12.69
N MET A 393 -10.33 -29.40 13.17
CA MET A 393 -10.38 -28.67 14.44
C MET A 393 -11.27 -27.42 14.36
N SER A 394 -11.25 -26.67 13.26
CA SER A 394 -12.14 -25.51 13.10
C SER A 394 -13.60 -25.94 12.93
N ILE A 395 -13.85 -27.05 12.20
CA ILE A 395 -15.16 -27.65 12.04
C ILE A 395 -15.70 -28.12 13.40
N ARG A 396 -14.86 -28.82 14.18
CA ARG A 396 -15.19 -29.23 15.57
C ARG A 396 -15.67 -28.05 16.41
N GLN A 397 -14.90 -26.97 16.43
CA GLN A 397 -15.23 -25.77 17.21
C GLN A 397 -16.49 -25.08 16.67
N GLY A 398 -16.66 -25.01 15.34
CA GLY A 398 -17.86 -24.47 14.71
C GLY A 398 -19.13 -25.23 15.10
N ILE A 399 -19.05 -26.57 15.14
CA ILE A 399 -20.15 -27.45 15.57
C ILE A 399 -20.44 -27.26 17.06
N LEU A 400 -19.40 -27.27 17.92
CA LEU A 400 -19.55 -27.06 19.37
C LEU A 400 -20.19 -25.70 19.71
N ASN A 401 -19.88 -24.66 18.94
CA ASN A 401 -20.39 -23.31 19.14
C ASN A 401 -21.80 -23.09 18.56
N ASN A 402 -22.36 -24.07 17.84
CA ASN A 402 -23.69 -23.97 17.25
C ASN A 402 -24.56 -25.18 17.64
N PRO A 403 -25.26 -25.10 18.79
CA PRO A 403 -26.08 -26.21 19.30
C PRO A 403 -27.12 -26.67 18.27
N ARG A 404 -27.72 -25.74 17.51
CA ARG A 404 -28.72 -26.08 16.48
C ARG A 404 -28.15 -26.95 15.37
N LEU A 405 -26.88 -26.73 15.00
CA LEU A 405 -26.19 -27.54 14.01
C LEU A 405 -25.98 -28.97 14.53
N VAL A 406 -25.63 -29.14 15.80
CA VAL A 406 -25.49 -30.48 16.41
C VAL A 406 -26.80 -31.25 16.35
N TYR A 407 -27.92 -30.62 16.73
CA TYR A 407 -29.25 -31.26 16.67
C TYR A 407 -29.65 -31.62 15.24
N PHE A 408 -29.38 -30.74 14.27
CA PHE A 408 -29.62 -31.02 12.86
C PHE A 408 -28.78 -32.20 12.35
N LEU A 409 -27.48 -32.21 12.65
CA LEU A 409 -26.55 -33.28 12.25
C LEU A 409 -26.93 -34.63 12.87
N GLY A 410 -27.30 -34.64 14.17
CA GLY A 410 -27.77 -35.85 14.84
C GLY A 410 -29.06 -36.38 14.25
N ALA A 411 -30.01 -35.50 13.91
CA ALA A 411 -31.25 -35.89 13.25
C ALA A 411 -31.01 -36.51 11.86
N GLN A 412 -30.13 -35.91 11.04
CA GLN A 412 -29.81 -36.42 9.70
C GLN A 412 -29.04 -37.75 9.72
N ALA A 413 -28.12 -37.90 10.68
CA ALA A 413 -27.32 -39.11 10.82
C ALA A 413 -28.00 -40.23 11.64
N HIS A 414 -29.20 -39.97 12.19
CA HIS A 414 -29.87 -40.84 13.16
C HIS A 414 -28.99 -41.16 14.40
N ILE A 415 -28.24 -40.18 14.89
CA ILE A 415 -27.35 -40.30 16.06
C ILE A 415 -27.84 -39.35 17.17
N ASP A 416 -27.85 -39.82 18.43
CA ASP A 416 -28.21 -38.97 19.58
C ASP A 416 -27.28 -37.74 19.66
N PRO A 417 -27.81 -36.50 19.58
CA PRO A 417 -27.04 -35.26 19.71
C PRO A 417 -26.17 -35.19 20.97
N ARG A 418 -26.56 -35.85 22.07
CA ARG A 418 -25.78 -35.91 23.31
C ARG A 418 -24.49 -36.71 23.16
N LEU A 419 -24.54 -37.81 22.42
CA LEU A 419 -23.37 -38.63 22.11
C LEU A 419 -22.41 -37.89 21.17
N ILE A 420 -22.94 -37.15 20.20
CA ILE A 420 -22.15 -36.29 19.32
C ILE A 420 -21.40 -35.25 20.15
N LEU A 421 -22.07 -34.54 21.07
CA LEU A 421 -21.44 -33.56 21.94
C LEU A 421 -20.36 -34.19 22.82
N ALA A 422 -20.62 -35.34 23.45
CA ALA A 422 -19.65 -36.03 24.30
C ALA A 422 -18.37 -36.46 23.54
N HIS A 423 -18.52 -36.90 22.30
CA HIS A 423 -17.36 -37.23 21.46
C HIS A 423 -16.62 -35.97 21.01
N LEU A 424 -17.33 -34.93 20.60
CA LEU A 424 -16.74 -33.66 20.18
C LEU A 424 -16.04 -32.92 21.33
N THR A 425 -16.42 -33.08 22.58
CA THR A 425 -15.74 -32.46 23.73
C THR A 425 -14.53 -33.24 24.22
N ASN A 426 -14.31 -34.47 23.74
CA ASN A 426 -13.17 -35.31 24.12
C ASN A 426 -11.82 -34.64 23.74
N HIS A 427 -10.82 -34.76 24.60
CA HIS A 427 -9.49 -34.18 24.35
C HIS A 427 -8.66 -34.98 23.33
N ASN A 428 -8.96 -36.27 23.12
CA ASN A 428 -8.22 -37.13 22.20
C ASN A 428 -8.65 -36.89 20.72
N PRO A 429 -7.73 -36.44 19.84
CA PRO A 429 -8.01 -36.22 18.41
C PRO A 429 -8.52 -37.44 17.66
N GLU A 430 -8.11 -38.65 18.03
CA GLU A 430 -8.56 -39.86 17.35
C GLU A 430 -10.04 -40.15 17.63
N VAL A 431 -10.59 -39.67 18.74
CA VAL A 431 -11.99 -39.90 19.12
C VAL A 431 -12.92 -38.92 18.38
N TRP A 432 -12.62 -37.62 18.45
CA TRP A 432 -13.51 -36.63 17.85
C TRP A 432 -13.38 -36.54 16.33
N LYS A 433 -12.21 -36.84 15.74
CA LYS A 433 -12.03 -36.83 14.28
C LYS A 433 -12.89 -37.88 13.59
N VAL A 434 -13.02 -39.08 14.16
CA VAL A 434 -13.85 -40.16 13.59
C VAL A 434 -15.30 -39.71 13.48
N VAL A 435 -15.84 -39.12 14.55
CA VAL A 435 -17.22 -38.61 14.57
C VAL A 435 -17.41 -37.47 13.56
N ILE A 436 -16.44 -36.55 13.44
CA ILE A 436 -16.52 -35.48 12.43
C ILE A 436 -16.44 -36.05 11.00
N LYS A 437 -15.56 -37.02 10.74
CA LYS A 437 -15.50 -37.68 9.42
C LYS A 437 -16.83 -38.33 9.06
N GLN A 438 -17.43 -39.08 9.98
CA GLN A 438 -18.72 -39.75 9.74
C GLN A 438 -19.87 -38.76 9.50
N LEU A 439 -19.94 -37.67 10.28
CA LEU A 439 -21.01 -36.68 10.17
C LEU A 439 -20.84 -35.71 9.01
N ILE A 440 -19.60 -35.30 8.72
CA ILE A 440 -19.33 -34.17 7.84
C ILE A 440 -18.94 -34.61 6.44
N THR A 441 -18.29 -35.76 6.25
CA THR A 441 -17.93 -36.22 4.89
C THR A 441 -19.13 -36.32 3.95
N PRO A 442 -20.31 -36.86 4.34
CA PRO A 442 -21.48 -36.89 3.46
C PRO A 442 -22.01 -35.49 3.12
N ILE A 443 -21.96 -34.56 4.08
CA ILE A 443 -22.42 -33.17 3.90
C ILE A 443 -21.44 -32.40 3.02
N TRP A 444 -20.14 -32.64 3.19
CA TRP A 444 -19.08 -32.07 2.36
C TRP A 444 -19.23 -32.54 0.91
N ALA A 445 -19.36 -33.86 0.70
CA ALA A 445 -19.56 -34.46 -0.62
C ALA A 445 -20.85 -34.00 -1.32
N ALA A 446 -21.91 -33.71 -0.56
CA ALA A 446 -23.13 -33.11 -1.11
C ALA A 446 -22.90 -31.69 -1.65
N GLY A 447 -21.87 -30.97 -1.17
CA GLY A 447 -21.44 -29.68 -1.71
C GLY A 447 -22.61 -28.71 -1.98
N PRO A 448 -22.71 -28.15 -3.20
CA PRO A 448 -23.83 -27.26 -3.59
C PRO A 448 -25.17 -27.99 -3.76
N ASN A 449 -25.17 -29.30 -4.03
CA ASN A 449 -26.40 -30.11 -4.12
C ASN A 449 -27.12 -30.21 -2.77
N PHE A 450 -26.43 -29.97 -1.64
CA PHE A 450 -27.05 -29.94 -0.32
C PHE A 450 -28.22 -28.96 -0.25
N LYS A 451 -28.10 -27.79 -0.89
CA LYS A 451 -29.18 -26.79 -0.95
C LYS A 451 -30.38 -27.29 -1.73
N TYR A 452 -30.13 -28.01 -2.83
CA TYR A 452 -31.19 -28.63 -3.62
C TYR A 452 -31.91 -29.74 -2.83
N LEU A 453 -31.15 -30.56 -2.11
CA LEU A 453 -31.68 -31.69 -1.34
C LEU A 453 -32.48 -31.26 -0.09
N TYR A 454 -32.05 -30.19 0.58
CA TYR A 454 -32.57 -29.82 1.90
C TYR A 454 -33.17 -28.41 2.00
N GLY A 455 -33.15 -27.63 0.92
CA GLY A 455 -33.70 -26.26 0.88
C GLY A 455 -32.94 -25.23 1.72
N ILE A 456 -31.77 -25.60 2.26
CA ILE A 456 -30.93 -24.75 3.11
C ILE A 456 -29.48 -24.77 2.65
N ASP A 457 -28.76 -23.66 2.83
CA ASP A 457 -27.33 -23.58 2.49
C ASP A 457 -26.51 -24.55 3.36
N ASN A 458 -25.49 -25.15 2.77
CA ASN A 458 -24.66 -26.15 3.44
C ASN A 458 -23.86 -25.50 4.59
N PRO A 459 -24.14 -25.80 5.87
CA PRO A 459 -23.53 -25.09 6.99
C PRO A 459 -22.02 -25.29 7.11
N ILE A 460 -21.47 -26.29 6.41
CA ILE A 460 -20.04 -26.63 6.43
C ILE A 460 -19.33 -26.04 5.21
N THR A 461 -19.89 -26.21 4.01
CA THR A 461 -19.21 -25.83 2.76
C THR A 461 -19.58 -24.45 2.24
N THR A 462 -20.65 -23.82 2.74
CA THR A 462 -21.11 -22.49 2.25
C THR A 462 -19.99 -21.46 2.23
N SER A 463 -19.12 -21.46 3.23
CA SER A 463 -18.00 -20.49 3.28
C SER A 463 -16.93 -20.67 2.19
N PHE A 464 -16.93 -21.80 1.49
CA PHE A 464 -16.00 -22.16 0.42
C PHE A 464 -16.60 -21.96 -0.98
N VAL A 465 -17.92 -21.86 -1.08
CA VAL A 465 -18.66 -21.63 -2.35
C VAL A 465 -19.32 -20.26 -2.42
N GLN A 466 -19.52 -19.59 -1.28
CA GLN A 466 -20.21 -18.31 -1.21
C GLN A 466 -19.50 -17.31 -0.28
N ILE A 467 -19.54 -16.05 -0.70
CA ILE A 467 -19.15 -14.86 0.05
C ILE A 467 -20.40 -14.29 0.76
N SER A 468 -20.33 -14.20 2.08
CA SER A 468 -21.32 -13.58 2.96
C SER A 468 -20.79 -12.27 3.51
N ALA A 469 -21.47 -11.18 3.15
CA ALA A 469 -21.11 -9.83 3.59
C ALA A 469 -21.05 -9.71 5.13
N GLU A 470 -21.96 -10.36 5.85
CA GLU A 470 -22.00 -10.29 7.32
C GLU A 470 -20.83 -11.06 7.95
N VAL A 471 -20.46 -12.22 7.39
CA VAL A 471 -19.29 -12.98 7.84
C VAL A 471 -18.02 -12.18 7.59
N VAL A 472 -17.84 -11.64 6.38
CA VAL A 472 -16.66 -10.80 6.04
C VAL A 472 -16.54 -9.59 6.98
N LYS A 473 -17.66 -8.90 7.25
CA LYS A 473 -17.70 -7.79 8.22
C LYS A 473 -17.28 -8.25 9.62
N LYS A 474 -17.81 -9.39 10.09
CA LYS A 474 -17.49 -9.93 11.41
C LYS A 474 -16.00 -10.29 11.53
N LEU A 475 -15.38 -10.84 10.47
CA LEU A 475 -13.95 -11.14 10.47
C LEU A 475 -13.08 -9.89 10.65
N LEU A 476 -13.50 -8.74 10.10
CA LEU A 476 -12.71 -7.50 10.17
C LEU A 476 -12.95 -6.69 11.45
N ILE A 477 -14.20 -6.65 11.93
CA ILE A 477 -14.60 -5.78 13.05
C ILE A 477 -14.73 -6.56 14.36
N GLY A 478 -15.17 -7.82 14.31
CA GLY A 478 -15.53 -8.62 15.49
C GLY A 478 -14.36 -8.98 16.40
N ASP A 479 -13.18 -9.27 15.82
CA ASP A 479 -12.00 -9.71 16.56
C ASP A 479 -10.93 -8.60 16.69
N ASN A 480 -11.32 -7.33 16.61
CA ASN A 480 -10.41 -6.16 16.62
C ASN A 480 -9.35 -6.16 15.50
N THR A 481 -9.49 -7.01 14.48
CA THR A 481 -8.58 -7.09 13.33
C THR A 481 -8.34 -5.72 12.69
N TYR A 482 -9.42 -4.94 12.48
CA TYR A 482 -9.33 -3.59 11.93
C TYR A 482 -8.56 -2.59 12.81
N ILE A 483 -8.59 -2.76 14.14
CA ILE A 483 -7.84 -1.91 15.06
C ILE A 483 -6.35 -2.18 14.94
N HIS A 484 -5.92 -3.44 14.99
CA HIS A 484 -4.52 -3.82 14.80
C HIS A 484 -3.99 -3.34 13.44
N LEU A 485 -4.82 -3.41 12.43
CA LEU A 485 -4.55 -2.87 11.11
C LEU A 485 -4.31 -1.37 11.05
N THR A 486 -5.19 -0.64 11.71
CA THR A 486 -5.10 0.81 11.83
C THR A 486 -3.79 1.19 12.53
N ILE A 487 -3.47 0.50 13.64
CA ILE A 487 -2.20 0.67 14.37
C ILE A 487 -1.01 0.40 13.44
N PHE A 488 -1.05 -0.70 12.69
CA PHE A 488 -0.02 -1.03 11.71
C PHE A 488 0.19 0.09 10.69
N ALA A 489 -0.88 0.52 10.02
CA ALA A 489 -0.82 1.54 8.98
C ALA A 489 -0.33 2.90 9.51
N ILE A 490 -0.76 3.29 10.71
CA ILE A 490 -0.32 4.53 11.34
C ILE A 490 1.16 4.48 11.72
N PHE A 491 1.56 3.47 12.50
CA PHE A 491 2.92 3.37 13.02
C PHE A 491 3.96 3.18 11.91
N TYR A 492 3.62 2.39 10.88
CA TYR A 492 4.48 2.22 9.73
C TYR A 492 4.68 3.55 8.96
N SER A 493 3.61 4.30 8.73
CA SER A 493 3.66 5.61 8.06
C SER A 493 4.46 6.66 8.85
N LEU A 494 4.28 6.70 10.17
CA LEU A 494 5.07 7.55 11.07
C LEU A 494 6.55 7.18 11.01
N SER A 495 6.87 5.89 11.01
CA SER A 495 8.25 5.40 10.93
C SER A 495 8.94 5.81 9.62
N LEU A 496 8.26 5.62 8.47
CA LEU A 496 8.78 6.03 7.17
C LEU A 496 9.06 7.54 7.12
N THR A 497 8.12 8.34 7.64
CA THR A 497 8.24 9.80 7.71
C THR A 497 9.38 10.22 8.63
N LEU A 498 9.57 9.56 9.78
CA LEU A 498 10.72 9.77 10.69
C LEU A 498 12.04 9.50 9.99
N MET A 499 12.14 8.42 9.22
CA MET A 499 13.35 8.09 8.48
C MET A 499 13.65 9.10 7.37
N ARG A 500 12.64 9.58 6.65
CA ARG A 500 12.83 10.67 5.68
C ARG A 500 13.22 11.99 6.32
N TYR A 501 12.62 12.32 7.47
CA TYR A 501 12.99 13.52 8.21
C TYR A 501 14.41 13.41 8.77
N ARG A 502 14.85 12.21 9.17
CA ARG A 502 16.25 11.93 9.52
C ARG A 502 17.19 12.20 8.34
N ASP A 503 16.88 11.71 7.14
CA ASP A 503 17.69 11.95 5.94
C ASP A 503 17.80 13.45 5.62
N LEU A 504 16.71 14.20 5.81
CA LEU A 504 16.66 15.66 5.68
C LEU A 504 17.66 16.34 6.63
N ILE A 505 17.67 15.98 7.90
CA ILE A 505 18.58 16.53 8.92
C ILE A 505 20.03 16.14 8.63
N ALA A 506 20.26 14.87 8.28
CA ALA A 506 21.59 14.33 8.01
C ALA A 506 22.20 14.81 6.68
N LYS A 507 21.39 15.35 5.76
CA LYS A 507 21.75 15.64 4.36
C LYS A 507 22.29 14.43 3.59
N LYS A 508 21.95 13.22 4.01
CA LYS A 508 22.46 11.99 3.43
C LYS A 508 21.34 10.96 3.42
N GLN A 509 21.10 10.35 2.27
CA GLN A 509 20.27 9.15 2.21
C GLN A 509 21.01 8.01 2.90
N GLN A 510 20.29 7.28 3.73
CA GLN A 510 20.87 6.12 4.37
C GLN A 510 21.09 4.97 3.42
N SER A 511 22.02 4.12 3.87
CA SER A 511 22.14 2.77 3.37
C SER A 511 20.79 2.06 3.48
N PRO A 512 20.35 1.35 2.42
CA PRO A 512 19.11 0.58 2.47
C PRO A 512 19.23 -0.62 3.42
N PHE A 513 20.43 -1.16 3.63
CA PHE A 513 20.67 -2.44 4.34
C PHE A 513 19.95 -2.59 5.70
N PRO A 514 19.97 -1.62 6.63
CA PRO A 514 19.27 -1.77 7.91
C PRO A 514 17.75 -1.92 7.76
N THR A 515 17.17 -1.19 6.80
CA THR A 515 15.74 -1.27 6.49
C THR A 515 15.40 -2.61 5.86
N LEU A 516 16.27 -3.12 4.97
CA LEU A 516 16.11 -4.44 4.35
C LEU A 516 16.13 -5.56 5.40
N LEU A 517 17.11 -5.52 6.31
CA LEU A 517 17.21 -6.50 7.40
C LEU A 517 15.96 -6.50 8.29
N LEU A 518 15.49 -5.32 8.67
CA LEU A 518 14.28 -5.17 9.49
C LEU A 518 13.04 -5.73 8.78
N GLN A 519 12.91 -5.51 7.46
CA GLN A 519 11.81 -6.08 6.68
C GLN A 519 11.85 -7.61 6.68
N VAL A 520 13.02 -8.23 6.47
CA VAL A 520 13.17 -9.70 6.52
C VAL A 520 12.76 -10.25 7.90
N LEU A 521 13.21 -9.63 8.98
CA LEU A 521 12.90 -10.07 10.34
C LEU A 521 11.41 -9.96 10.69
N VAL A 522 10.79 -8.83 10.34
CA VAL A 522 9.34 -8.60 10.55
C VAL A 522 8.53 -9.65 9.81
N ILE A 523 8.94 -9.93 8.59
CA ILE A 523 8.29 -10.93 7.76
C ILE A 523 8.46 -12.33 8.35
N ALA A 524 9.67 -12.72 8.75
CA ALA A 524 9.92 -14.01 9.38
C ALA A 524 9.07 -14.17 10.65
N PHE A 525 8.93 -13.10 11.43
CA PHE A 525 8.06 -13.06 12.61
C PHE A 525 6.58 -13.23 12.26
N VAL A 526 6.05 -12.46 11.30
CA VAL A 526 4.65 -12.54 10.86
C VAL A 526 4.33 -13.91 10.28
N VAL A 527 5.25 -14.47 9.48
CA VAL A 527 5.12 -15.80 8.87
C VAL A 527 5.14 -16.89 9.93
N GLY A 528 6.15 -16.90 10.81
CA GLY A 528 6.26 -17.88 11.88
C GLY A 528 5.04 -17.86 12.80
N PHE A 529 4.64 -16.66 13.23
CA PHE A 529 3.44 -16.50 14.05
C PHE A 529 2.16 -16.95 13.32
N GLY A 530 2.02 -16.63 12.03
CA GLY A 530 0.87 -17.08 11.25
C GLY A 530 0.79 -18.60 11.10
N VAL A 531 1.94 -19.26 10.90
CA VAL A 531 2.05 -20.73 10.78
C VAL A 531 1.62 -21.42 12.07
N ASP A 532 2.07 -20.94 13.22
CA ASP A 532 1.77 -21.56 14.52
C ASP A 532 0.28 -21.50 14.91
N TYR A 533 -0.49 -20.58 14.31
CA TYR A 533 -1.91 -20.38 14.61
C TYR A 533 -2.86 -20.94 13.55
N GLN A 534 -2.38 -21.60 12.48
CA GLN A 534 -3.16 -22.07 11.32
C GLN A 534 -4.45 -22.83 11.67
N SER A 535 -4.46 -23.61 12.75
CA SER A 535 -5.62 -24.41 13.19
C SER A 535 -6.61 -23.65 14.10
N SER A 536 -6.40 -22.36 14.33
CA SER A 536 -7.20 -21.56 15.28
C SER A 536 -8.23 -20.66 14.60
N VAL A 537 -9.32 -20.35 15.31
CA VAL A 537 -10.32 -19.36 14.86
C VAL A 537 -9.67 -17.98 14.65
N LYS A 538 -8.60 -17.67 15.38
CA LYS A 538 -7.83 -16.41 15.25
C LYS A 538 -7.05 -16.33 13.93
N PHE A 539 -6.70 -17.47 13.33
CA PHE A 539 -6.12 -17.51 11.99
C PHE A 539 -7.17 -17.23 10.92
N ALA A 540 -8.35 -17.83 11.04
CA ALA A 540 -9.49 -17.51 10.20
C ALA A 540 -9.98 -16.06 10.38
N GLY A 541 -9.79 -15.46 11.57
CA GLY A 541 -10.15 -14.08 11.89
C GLY A 541 -9.20 -13.00 11.34
N LEU A 542 -8.17 -13.36 10.56
CA LEU A 542 -7.05 -12.46 10.16
C LEU A 542 -6.23 -11.85 11.32
N LEU A 543 -6.65 -12.09 12.56
CA LEU A 543 -5.99 -11.60 13.77
C LEU A 543 -4.58 -12.17 13.91
N ALA A 544 -4.37 -13.44 13.53
CA ALA A 544 -3.06 -14.08 13.51
C ALA A 544 -2.05 -13.35 12.60
N TRP A 545 -2.51 -12.49 11.68
CA TRP A 545 -1.66 -11.70 10.79
C TRP A 545 -1.63 -10.22 11.20
N SER A 546 -2.78 -9.64 11.50
CA SER A 546 -2.89 -8.22 11.83
C SER A 546 -2.24 -7.87 13.17
N MET A 547 -2.32 -8.75 14.17
CA MET A 547 -1.68 -8.54 15.47
C MET A 547 -0.15 -8.54 15.36
N PRO A 548 0.53 -9.55 14.80
CA PRO A 548 1.98 -9.51 14.60
C PRO A 548 2.46 -8.34 13.76
N LEU A 549 1.69 -7.92 12.75
CA LEU A 549 1.99 -6.72 11.97
C LEU A 549 1.94 -5.46 12.85
N SER A 550 0.91 -5.31 13.69
CA SER A 550 0.81 -4.17 14.61
C SER A 550 1.96 -4.11 15.64
N ILE A 551 2.40 -5.27 16.13
CA ILE A 551 3.57 -5.38 17.01
C ILE A 551 4.83 -4.98 16.24
N SER A 552 4.99 -5.50 15.03
CA SER A 552 6.14 -5.22 14.17
C SER A 552 6.25 -3.73 13.84
N SER A 553 5.15 -3.05 13.51
CA SER A 553 5.16 -1.61 13.25
C SER A 553 5.50 -0.79 14.49
N ALA A 554 5.08 -1.22 15.69
CA ALA A 554 5.48 -0.58 16.94
C ALA A 554 6.99 -0.69 17.16
N VAL A 555 7.57 -1.87 16.94
CA VAL A 555 9.03 -2.08 17.02
C VAL A 555 9.77 -1.23 15.98
N ILE A 556 9.31 -1.21 14.72
CA ILE A 556 9.88 -0.35 13.66
C ILE A 556 9.84 1.13 14.08
N LEU A 557 8.73 1.58 14.69
CA LEU A 557 8.58 2.95 15.15
C LEU A 557 9.55 3.30 16.28
N ILE A 558 9.71 2.43 17.27
CA ILE A 558 10.66 2.61 18.37
C ILE A 558 12.09 2.70 17.84
N ILE A 559 12.49 1.77 16.96
CA ILE A 559 13.83 1.78 16.35
C ILE A 559 14.02 3.06 15.51
N SER A 560 12.99 3.48 14.77
CA SER A 560 12.99 4.71 13.98
C SER A 560 13.17 5.95 14.86
N LEU A 561 12.47 6.01 15.99
CA LEU A 561 12.61 7.08 16.98
C LEU A 561 14.02 7.12 17.57
N LEU A 562 14.58 5.97 17.94
CA LEU A 562 15.93 5.88 18.49
C LEU A 562 16.98 6.37 17.47
N MET A 563 16.93 5.88 16.23
CA MET A 563 17.84 6.29 15.17
C MET A 563 17.69 7.78 14.83
N PHE A 564 16.46 8.29 14.79
CA PHE A 564 16.18 9.71 14.64
C PHE A 564 16.80 10.54 15.76
N THR A 565 16.60 10.12 17.01
CA THR A 565 17.05 10.85 18.21
C THR A 565 18.57 10.96 18.26
N ILE A 566 19.30 9.89 17.92
CA ILE A 566 20.76 9.90 17.85
C ILE A 566 21.26 10.95 16.83
N VAL A 567 20.67 10.97 15.62
CA VAL A 567 21.05 11.92 14.58
C VAL A 567 20.63 13.34 14.95
N TYR A 568 19.46 13.50 15.54
CA TYR A 568 18.95 14.79 15.99
C TYR A 568 19.82 15.38 17.10
N TYR A 569 20.23 14.58 18.09
CA TYR A 569 21.15 15.01 19.15
C TYR A 569 22.51 15.46 18.58
N LYS A 570 23.11 14.67 17.68
CA LYS A 570 24.32 15.07 16.95
C LYS A 570 24.13 16.36 16.14
N TYR A 571 22.94 16.54 15.57
CA TYR A 571 22.60 17.75 14.84
C TYR A 571 22.53 18.96 15.78
N LEU A 572 21.89 18.85 16.94
CA LEU A 572 21.81 19.90 17.95
C LEU A 572 23.21 20.31 18.42
N ASN A 573 24.06 19.34 18.77
CA ASN A 573 25.42 19.63 19.26
C ASN A 573 26.30 20.31 18.20
N LYS A 574 26.06 20.04 16.91
CA LYS A 574 26.83 20.60 15.79
C LYS A 574 26.34 21.96 15.33
N ASN A 575 25.12 22.35 15.68
CA ASN A 575 24.51 23.59 15.18
C ASN A 575 23.81 24.28 16.34
N ASP A 576 24.39 25.38 16.82
CA ASP A 576 23.80 26.23 17.85
C ASP A 576 22.36 26.59 17.45
N TYR A 577 21.43 25.94 18.12
CA TYR A 577 20.01 26.16 17.91
C TYR A 577 19.66 27.48 18.60
N LYS A 578 19.73 28.59 17.87
CA LYS A 578 19.27 29.91 18.34
C LYS A 578 17.74 30.03 18.30
N ASP A 579 17.00 29.01 18.78
CA ASP A 579 15.53 29.08 18.95
C ASP A 579 15.14 29.59 20.36
N ASN A 580 16.11 29.83 21.25
CA ASN A 580 15.84 30.32 22.61
C ASN A 580 15.40 31.80 22.68
N GLN A 581 15.24 32.48 21.55
CA GLN A 581 14.50 33.74 21.49
C GLN A 581 13.06 33.47 21.04
N ILE A 582 12.30 32.71 21.84
CA ILE A 582 10.84 32.88 21.89
C ILE A 582 10.61 34.20 22.65
N THR A 583 10.91 35.33 22.00
CA THR A 583 10.46 36.63 22.47
C THR A 583 8.95 36.69 22.23
N ASN A 584 8.20 36.29 23.25
CA ASN A 584 6.81 36.63 23.55
C ASN A 584 5.90 37.04 22.37
N GLN A 585 4.95 36.16 22.02
CA GLN A 585 3.51 36.43 22.09
C GLN A 585 2.77 35.09 21.89
N TYR A 586 1.71 34.85 22.66
CA TYR A 586 1.00 33.58 22.90
C TYR A 586 1.64 32.68 23.96
N SER A 587 1.41 33.06 25.21
CA SER A 587 1.62 32.21 26.39
C SER A 587 0.63 31.04 26.38
N PHE A 588 1.02 29.92 25.76
CA PHE A 588 0.37 28.63 26.04
C PHE A 588 0.78 28.15 27.45
N LYS A 589 0.24 28.81 28.49
CA LYS A 589 0.45 28.44 29.90
C LYS A 589 0.00 27.00 30.21
N TRP A 590 -0.94 26.44 29.45
CA TRP A 590 -1.51 25.11 29.72
C TRP A 590 -0.60 23.93 29.35
N ILE A 591 0.26 24.06 28.32
CA ILE A 591 1.17 22.96 27.91
C ILE A 591 2.32 22.79 28.91
N ARG A 592 2.70 23.87 29.60
CA ARG A 592 3.77 23.83 30.62
C ARG A 592 3.39 23.03 31.86
N HIS A 593 2.09 22.84 32.13
CA HIS A 593 1.62 22.04 33.27
C HIS A 593 1.53 20.55 32.98
N ILE A 594 1.47 20.14 31.71
CA ILE A 594 1.33 18.73 31.31
C ILE A 594 2.71 18.07 31.14
N LEU A 595 3.75 18.84 30.77
CA LEU A 595 5.08 18.27 30.52
C LEU A 595 6.01 18.27 31.74
N TRP A 596 5.64 18.95 32.83
CA TRP A 596 6.44 19.10 34.06
C TRP A 596 5.64 18.66 35.30
N LYS A 597 4.90 17.56 35.19
CA LYS A 597 4.50 16.73 36.33
C LYS A 597 4.77 15.27 36.03
#